data_AF-A0A536DHZ1-F1
#
_entry.id   AF-A0A536DHZ1-F1
#
_cell.length_a   1.000
_cell.length_b   1.000
_cell.length_c   1.000
_cell.angle_alpha   90.00
_cell.angle_beta   90.00
_cell.angle_gamma   90.00
#
_symmetry.space_group_name_H-M   'P 1'
#
loop_
_entity.id
_entity.type
_entity.pdbx_description
1 polymer ?
#
loop_
_entity_poly.entity_id
_entity_poly.type
_entity_poly.pdbx_seq_one_letter_code
_entity_poly.pdbx_strand_id
1 'polypeptide(L)'
;MSRMRSSMILLGICVVALLIGALRLATERTPLPTGSSYSTQPDGAMGLYAWADAVGAGSRRLQDLASSTDPPTTLIVLQPESPLDATERDAFDSVAARGGTIVLAGDSLPWLLYARGLGVTVEPLAASPSSFSTPDGLILAVSGRYRLRADGAEQLLIRPDGDVLAVRLAYKQGSLVVIASPEPLTNAGLSHADTARFVLREIISPSVGGTLAFDEVHHSFAPVGAGPISVN
;
A
#
# COMPACT_ATOMS: atom_id res chain seq x y z
N MET A 1 59.65 -14.88 -12.98
CA MET A 1 58.66 -13.93 -13.56
C MET A 1 57.20 -14.40 -13.50
N SER A 2 56.88 -15.71 -13.38
CA SER A 2 55.49 -16.19 -13.28
C SER A 2 54.80 -15.83 -11.94
N ARG A 3 55.51 -15.90 -10.81
CA ARG A 3 54.96 -15.59 -9.47
C ARG A 3 54.52 -14.13 -9.29
N MET A 4 55.25 -13.17 -9.87
CA MET A 4 54.89 -11.74 -9.82
C MET A 4 53.63 -11.42 -10.63
N ARG A 5 53.47 -12.08 -11.79
CA ARG A 5 52.25 -11.95 -12.61
C ARG A 5 51.01 -12.51 -11.91
N SER A 6 51.12 -13.67 -11.26
CA SER A 6 50.02 -14.23 -10.48
C SER A 6 49.64 -13.36 -9.27
N SER A 7 50.63 -12.75 -8.59
CA SER A 7 50.37 -11.87 -7.45
C SER A 7 49.66 -10.57 -7.87
N MET A 8 50.02 -9.99 -9.01
CA MET A 8 49.33 -8.80 -9.55
C MET A 8 47.89 -9.10 -9.97
N ILE A 9 47.63 -10.29 -10.53
CA ILE A 9 46.27 -10.71 -10.91
C ILE A 9 45.40 -10.90 -9.66
N LEU A 10 45.93 -11.53 -8.61
CA LEU A 10 45.19 -11.74 -7.36
C LEU A 10 44.85 -10.41 -6.68
N LEU A 11 45.80 -9.47 -6.65
CA LEU A 11 45.58 -8.13 -6.10
C LEU A 11 44.49 -7.38 -6.87
N GLY A 12 44.51 -7.45 -8.20
CA GLY A 12 43.48 -6.84 -9.04
C GLY A 12 42.08 -7.39 -8.75
N ILE A 13 41.95 -8.71 -8.60
CA ILE A 13 40.67 -9.36 -8.25
C ILE A 13 40.19 -8.92 -6.85
N CYS A 14 41.08 -8.85 -5.86
CA CYS A 14 40.73 -8.38 -4.52
C CYS A 14 40.24 -6.93 -4.53
N VAL A 15 40.91 -6.04 -5.27
CA VAL A 15 40.51 -4.62 -5.36
C VAL A 15 39.16 -4.48 -6.05
N VAL A 16 38.92 -5.24 -7.13
CA VAL A 16 37.63 -5.24 -7.83
C VAL A 16 36.51 -5.79 -6.92
N ALA A 17 36.76 -6.87 -6.18
CA ALA A 17 35.80 -7.43 -5.24
C ALA A 17 35.46 -6.44 -4.10
N LEU A 18 36.46 -5.72 -3.57
CA LEU A 18 36.26 -4.68 -2.56
C LEU A 18 35.49 -3.49 -3.11
N LEU A 19 35.76 -3.06 -4.36
CA LEU A 19 35.01 -1.99 -5.02
C LEU A 19 33.55 -2.39 -5.26
N ILE A 20 33.29 -3.62 -5.69
CA ILE A 20 31.93 -4.15 -5.85
C ILE A 20 31.22 -4.21 -4.48
N GLY A 21 31.90 -4.69 -3.44
CA GLY A 21 31.35 -4.74 -2.08
C GLY A 21 31.02 -3.34 -1.54
N ALA A 22 31.92 -2.37 -1.73
CA ALA A 22 31.70 -0.98 -1.34
C ALA A 22 30.55 -0.32 -2.12
N LEU A 23 30.45 -0.59 -3.42
CA LEU A 23 29.35 -0.09 -4.24
C LEU A 23 28.01 -0.70 -3.83
N ARG A 24 27.98 -2.01 -3.53
CA ARG A 24 26.78 -2.70 -3.02
C ARG A 24 26.31 -2.08 -1.70
N LEU A 25 27.23 -1.89 -0.76
CA LEU A 25 26.93 -1.30 0.54
C LEU A 25 26.48 0.17 0.42
N ALA A 26 27.05 0.92 -0.53
CA ALA A 26 26.61 2.30 -0.82
C ALA A 26 25.23 2.36 -1.53
N THR A 27 24.79 1.26 -2.13
CA THR A 27 23.47 1.15 -2.80
C THR A 27 22.40 0.47 -1.94
N GLU A 28 22.73 -0.06 -0.76
CA GLU A 28 21.76 -0.55 0.21
C GLU A 28 20.98 0.64 0.80
N ARG A 29 19.96 1.07 0.05
CA ARG A 29 18.89 1.90 0.60
C ARG A 29 18.14 1.03 1.58
N THR A 30 17.89 1.53 2.79
CA THR A 30 16.99 0.88 3.74
C THR A 30 15.71 0.50 3.00
N PRO A 31 15.36 -0.81 2.94
CA PRO A 31 14.18 -1.23 2.20
C PRO A 31 12.98 -0.53 2.82
N LEU A 32 12.26 0.22 1.98
CA LEU A 32 11.00 0.81 2.39
C LEU A 32 9.96 -0.30 2.53
N PRO A 33 9.02 -0.17 3.48
CA PRO A 33 7.88 -1.07 3.60
C PRO A 33 7.13 -1.28 2.29
N THR A 34 6.62 -2.49 2.11
CA THR A 34 5.64 -2.78 1.06
C THR A 34 4.47 -1.81 1.19
N GLY A 35 4.03 -1.24 0.07
CA GLY A 35 2.93 -0.28 0.05
C GLY A 35 3.32 1.18 0.29
N SER A 36 4.57 1.48 0.69
CA SER A 36 4.95 2.88 0.89
C SER A 36 4.90 3.67 -0.42
N SER A 37 4.23 4.83 -0.39
CA SER A 37 4.15 5.77 -1.51
C SER A 37 5.47 6.49 -1.79
N TYR A 38 6.50 6.30 -0.95
CA TYR A 38 7.88 6.73 -1.23
C TYR A 38 8.66 5.71 -2.07
N SER A 39 8.17 4.46 -2.17
CA SER A 39 8.90 3.38 -2.82
C SER A 39 8.55 3.25 -4.30
N THR A 40 9.59 3.28 -5.13
CA THR A 40 9.53 2.95 -6.57
C THR A 40 9.75 1.47 -6.85
N GLN A 41 9.93 0.64 -5.81
CA GLN A 41 10.09 -0.81 -5.96
C GLN A 41 8.77 -1.45 -6.41
N PRO A 42 8.78 -2.67 -6.99
CA PRO A 42 7.56 -3.33 -7.46
C PRO A 42 6.45 -3.42 -6.40
N ASP A 43 6.80 -3.58 -5.13
CA ASP A 43 5.90 -3.67 -3.99
C ASP A 43 5.56 -2.32 -3.34
N GLY A 44 6.14 -1.22 -3.81
CA GLY A 44 5.83 0.16 -3.39
C GLY A 44 4.61 0.75 -4.08
N ALA A 45 4.22 1.98 -3.70
CA ALA A 45 3.02 2.66 -4.23
C ALA A 45 3.29 4.05 -4.85
N MET A 46 4.55 4.41 -5.15
CA MET A 46 4.89 5.69 -5.78
C MET A 46 4.14 5.93 -7.09
N GLY A 47 3.94 4.89 -7.90
CA GLY A 47 3.18 4.97 -9.15
C GLY A 47 1.72 5.35 -8.91
N LEU A 48 1.07 4.78 -7.89
CA LEU A 48 -0.29 5.15 -7.49
C LEU A 48 -0.35 6.62 -7.07
N TYR A 49 0.59 7.05 -6.22
CA TYR A 49 0.69 8.42 -5.74
C TYR A 49 0.82 9.42 -6.90
N ALA A 50 1.77 9.18 -7.80
CA ALA A 50 2.02 10.06 -8.94
C ALA A 50 0.86 10.06 -9.94
N TRP A 51 0.23 8.90 -10.14
CA TRP A 51 -0.90 8.78 -11.05
C TRP A 51 -2.14 9.51 -10.55
N ALA A 52 -2.50 9.33 -9.27
CA ALA A 52 -3.61 10.04 -8.65
C ALA A 52 -3.44 11.57 -8.75
N ASP A 53 -2.22 12.07 -8.55
CA ASP A 53 -1.91 13.50 -8.70
C ASP A 53 -2.10 13.96 -10.15
N ALA A 54 -1.54 13.20 -11.10
CA ALA A 54 -1.61 13.50 -12.52
C ALA A 54 -3.03 13.55 -13.09
N VAL A 55 -3.98 12.81 -12.51
CA VAL A 55 -5.40 12.83 -12.92
C VAL A 55 -6.27 13.79 -12.09
N GLY A 56 -5.66 14.59 -11.20
CA GLY A 56 -6.34 15.65 -10.47
C GLY A 56 -7.02 15.21 -9.18
N ALA A 57 -6.62 14.08 -8.58
CA ALA A 57 -7.11 13.66 -7.26
C ALA A 57 -6.35 14.31 -6.09
N GLY A 58 -5.34 15.15 -6.35
CA GLY A 58 -4.57 15.88 -5.33
C GLY A 58 -3.90 14.94 -4.33
N SER A 59 -2.76 14.35 -4.69
CA SER A 59 -2.12 13.35 -3.83
C SER A 59 -1.40 13.98 -2.64
N ARG A 60 -1.60 13.40 -1.44
CA ARG A 60 -0.91 13.81 -0.21
C ARG A 60 -0.34 12.61 0.53
N ARG A 61 0.75 12.81 1.28
CA ARG A 61 1.29 11.82 2.22
C ARG A 61 1.09 12.32 3.65
N LEU A 62 0.58 11.47 4.53
CA LEU A 62 0.34 11.80 5.92
C LEU A 62 1.42 11.13 6.76
N GLN A 63 2.22 11.96 7.43
CA GLN A 63 3.25 11.54 8.39
C GLN A 63 2.80 11.75 9.84
N ASP A 64 1.67 12.43 10.01
CA ASP A 64 0.94 12.56 11.27
C ASP A 64 -0.53 12.75 10.90
N LEU A 65 -1.36 11.76 11.23
CA LEU A 65 -2.77 11.78 10.90
C LEU A 65 -3.57 12.65 11.88
N ALA A 66 -3.18 12.68 13.15
CA ALA A 66 -3.88 13.41 14.21
C ALA A 66 -3.73 14.93 14.05
N SER A 67 -2.62 15.39 13.47
CA SER A 67 -2.37 16.82 13.21
C SER A 67 -2.99 17.35 11.91
N SER A 68 -3.65 16.51 11.11
CA SER A 68 -4.25 16.94 9.83
C SER A 68 -5.55 17.71 10.06
N THR A 69 -5.52 19.04 9.91
CA THR A 69 -6.69 19.91 10.06
C THR A 69 -7.71 19.80 8.92
N ASP A 70 -7.28 19.28 7.77
CA ASP A 70 -8.11 19.08 6.58
C ASP A 70 -8.11 17.58 6.20
N PRO A 71 -9.16 16.82 6.54
CA PRO A 71 -9.23 15.41 6.21
C PRO A 71 -9.40 15.22 4.69
N PRO A 72 -8.72 14.24 4.09
CA PRO A 72 -8.81 13.98 2.66
C PRO A 72 -10.20 13.46 2.26
N THR A 73 -10.54 13.53 0.96
CA THR A 73 -11.74 12.86 0.43
C THR A 73 -11.56 11.35 0.39
N THR A 74 -10.33 10.87 0.19
CA THR A 74 -9.98 9.45 0.26
C THR A 74 -8.71 9.26 1.07
N LEU A 75 -8.73 8.34 2.04
CA LEU A 75 -7.57 7.92 2.80
C LEU A 75 -7.19 6.48 2.41
N ILE A 76 -5.98 6.29 1.88
CA ILE A 76 -5.40 5.00 1.55
C ILE A 76 -4.51 4.53 2.70
N VAL A 77 -4.84 3.35 3.21
CA VAL A 77 -4.09 2.66 4.26
C VAL A 77 -3.70 1.32 3.67
N LEU A 78 -2.51 1.32 3.09
CA LEU A 78 -1.95 0.21 2.36
C LEU A 78 -0.97 -0.51 3.29
N GLN A 79 -1.08 -1.84 3.41
CA GLN A 79 -0.15 -2.71 4.14
C GLN A 79 0.45 -2.13 5.44
N PRO A 80 -0.37 -1.68 6.42
CA PRO A 80 0.15 -1.11 7.66
C PRO A 80 1.02 -2.13 8.41
N GLU A 81 2.17 -1.68 8.91
CA GLU A 81 3.14 -2.50 9.67
C GLU A 81 3.00 -2.33 11.19
N SER A 82 2.34 -1.26 11.64
CA SER A 82 2.02 -1.00 13.04
C SER A 82 0.51 -0.88 13.25
N PRO A 83 -0.02 -1.24 14.44
CA PRO A 83 -1.43 -1.07 14.77
C PRO A 83 -1.83 0.39 15.04
N LEU A 84 -3.07 0.71 14.72
CA LEU A 84 -3.76 1.99 14.92
C LEU A 84 -4.12 2.04 16.38
N ASP A 85 -3.60 3.05 17.04
CA ASP A 85 -4.05 3.41 18.37
C ASP A 85 -5.46 4.01 18.33
N ALA A 86 -6.04 4.24 19.51
CA ALA A 86 -7.39 4.76 19.62
C ALA A 86 -7.54 6.21 19.11
N THR A 87 -6.47 7.02 19.22
CA THR A 87 -6.45 8.43 18.81
C THR A 87 -6.39 8.54 17.29
N GLU A 88 -5.61 7.66 16.66
CA GLU A 88 -5.49 7.57 15.20
C GLU A 88 -6.81 7.12 14.57
N ARG A 89 -7.53 6.18 15.21
CA ARG A 89 -8.86 5.75 14.74
C ARG A 89 -9.85 6.89 14.61
N ASP A 90 -9.86 7.86 15.51
CA ASP A 90 -10.75 9.02 15.39
C ASP A 90 -10.43 9.85 14.14
N ALA A 91 -9.14 9.98 13.80
CA ALA A 91 -8.71 10.68 12.61
C ALA A 91 -9.07 9.91 11.32
N PHE A 92 -8.99 8.58 11.32
CA PHE A 92 -9.52 7.74 10.24
C PHE A 92 -11.03 7.91 10.09
N ASP A 93 -11.77 7.74 11.18
CA ASP A 93 -13.24 7.84 11.20
C ASP A 93 -13.71 9.22 10.73
N SER A 94 -12.93 10.27 10.96
CA SER A 94 -13.24 11.63 10.53
C SER A 94 -13.41 11.76 9.01
N VAL A 95 -12.67 10.97 8.21
CA VAL A 95 -12.77 10.95 6.74
C VAL A 95 -14.15 10.45 6.33
N ALA A 96 -14.53 9.27 6.81
CA ALA A 96 -15.82 8.68 6.51
C ALA A 96 -17.00 9.45 7.14
N ALA A 97 -16.80 10.07 8.30
CA ALA A 97 -17.81 10.92 8.94
C ALA A 97 -18.16 12.17 8.14
N ARG A 98 -17.26 12.64 7.25
CA ARG A 98 -17.52 13.75 6.31
C ARG A 98 -17.98 13.30 4.93
N GLY A 99 -18.28 12.00 4.75
CA GLY A 99 -18.69 11.43 3.47
C GLY A 99 -17.54 10.96 2.58
N GLY A 100 -16.29 10.98 3.09
CA GLY A 100 -15.13 10.48 2.37
C GLY A 100 -15.04 8.95 2.33
N THR A 101 -13.99 8.44 1.68
CA THR A 101 -13.72 7.01 1.54
C THR A 101 -12.45 6.60 2.26
N ILE A 102 -12.52 5.52 3.03
CA ILE A 102 -11.34 4.85 3.59
C ILE A 102 -11.05 3.62 2.74
N VAL A 103 -9.82 3.47 2.28
CA VAL A 103 -9.34 2.31 1.52
C VAL A 103 -8.33 1.56 2.37
N LEU A 104 -8.72 0.40 2.88
CA LEU A 104 -7.87 -0.46 3.71
C LEU A 104 -7.43 -1.68 2.88
N ALA A 105 -6.20 -1.67 2.39
CA ALA A 105 -5.69 -2.72 1.50
C ALA A 105 -4.46 -3.40 2.11
N GLY A 106 -4.42 -4.72 2.11
CA GLY A 106 -3.28 -5.44 2.67
C GLY A 106 -3.59 -6.86 3.10
N ASP A 107 -2.59 -7.50 3.70
CA ASP A 107 -2.68 -8.83 4.29
C ASP A 107 -1.77 -9.01 5.53
N SER A 108 -1.29 -7.90 6.10
CA SER A 108 -0.50 -7.87 7.33
C SER A 108 -1.35 -8.15 8.58
N LEU A 109 -0.71 -8.47 9.71
CA LEU A 109 -1.42 -8.63 10.99
C LEU A 109 -2.13 -7.33 11.44
N PRO A 110 -1.49 -6.13 11.39
CA PRO A 110 -2.21 -4.88 11.67
C PRO A 110 -3.43 -4.67 10.77
N TRP A 111 -3.29 -4.91 9.47
CA TRP A 111 -4.42 -4.84 8.53
C TRP A 111 -5.57 -5.77 8.94
N LEU A 112 -5.25 -7.03 9.30
CA LEU A 112 -6.24 -8.02 9.72
C LEU A 112 -7.01 -7.57 10.96
N LEU A 113 -6.30 -7.03 11.95
CA LEU A 113 -6.91 -6.52 13.18
C LEU A 113 -7.85 -5.34 12.90
N TYR A 114 -7.50 -4.47 11.96
CA TYR A 114 -8.35 -3.33 11.60
C TYR A 114 -9.57 -3.74 10.83
N ALA A 115 -9.41 -4.56 9.79
CA ALA A 115 -10.53 -5.01 8.98
C ALA A 115 -11.60 -5.65 9.88
N ARG A 116 -11.17 -6.47 10.86
CA ARG A 116 -12.06 -7.04 11.88
C ARG A 116 -12.66 -6.00 12.82
N GLY A 117 -11.86 -5.03 13.28
CA GLY A 117 -12.34 -3.90 14.09
C GLY A 117 -13.40 -3.04 13.39
N LEU A 118 -13.38 -3.01 12.06
CA LEU A 118 -14.36 -2.32 11.21
C LEU A 118 -15.59 -3.18 10.85
N GLY A 119 -15.70 -4.38 11.43
CA GLY A 119 -16.84 -5.29 11.20
C GLY A 119 -16.72 -6.16 9.96
N VAL A 120 -15.55 -6.20 9.31
CA VAL A 120 -15.31 -7.11 8.18
C VAL A 120 -14.84 -8.46 8.71
N THR A 121 -15.57 -9.52 8.35
CA THR A 121 -15.13 -10.89 8.62
C THR A 121 -14.02 -11.26 7.66
N VAL A 122 -12.88 -11.68 8.22
CA VAL A 122 -11.68 -12.05 7.47
C VAL A 122 -11.30 -13.49 7.80
N GLU A 123 -11.32 -14.35 6.78
CA GLU A 123 -11.05 -15.79 6.87
C GLU A 123 -9.86 -16.18 5.98
N PRO A 124 -9.04 -17.18 6.37
CA PRO A 124 -7.95 -17.67 5.53
C PRO A 124 -8.46 -18.20 4.19
N LEU A 125 -7.68 -17.94 3.14
CA LEU A 125 -7.93 -18.42 1.79
C LEU A 125 -6.96 -19.55 1.47
N ALA A 126 -7.44 -20.63 0.85
CA ALA A 126 -6.57 -21.70 0.39
C ALA A 126 -5.59 -21.17 -0.66
N ALA A 127 -4.31 -21.53 -0.53
CA ALA A 127 -3.26 -21.08 -1.42
C ALA A 127 -3.42 -21.68 -2.82
N SER A 128 -3.77 -20.82 -3.78
CA SER A 128 -3.83 -21.12 -5.22
C SER A 128 -3.57 -19.83 -6.00
N PRO A 129 -2.94 -19.88 -7.18
CA PRO A 129 -2.91 -18.73 -8.07
C PRO A 129 -4.35 -18.34 -8.39
N SER A 130 -4.75 -17.13 -8.00
CA SER A 130 -6.14 -16.72 -8.08
C SER A 130 -6.33 -15.58 -9.06
N SER A 131 -7.21 -15.84 -10.01
CA SER A 131 -7.83 -14.80 -10.82
C SER A 131 -9.10 -14.35 -10.08
N PHE A 132 -9.27 -13.04 -9.94
CA PHE A 132 -10.49 -12.44 -9.41
C PHE A 132 -11.10 -11.55 -10.48
N SER A 133 -12.42 -11.52 -10.56
CA SER A 133 -13.15 -10.67 -11.47
C SER A 133 -13.99 -9.62 -10.75
N THR A 134 -14.10 -8.45 -11.36
CA THR A 134 -15.12 -7.49 -10.97
C THR A 134 -16.49 -7.93 -11.50
N PRO A 135 -17.62 -7.44 -10.93
CA PRO A 135 -18.96 -7.76 -11.44
C PRO A 135 -19.17 -7.39 -12.92
N ASP A 136 -18.44 -6.39 -13.43
CA ASP A 136 -18.49 -5.95 -14.82
C ASP A 136 -17.46 -6.65 -15.73
N GLY A 137 -16.68 -7.59 -15.21
CA GLY A 137 -15.87 -8.53 -16.01
C GLY A 137 -14.39 -8.18 -16.18
N LEU A 138 -13.83 -7.20 -15.45
CA LEU A 138 -12.38 -7.02 -15.40
C LEU A 138 -11.76 -8.21 -14.69
N ILE A 139 -10.62 -8.70 -15.19
CA ILE A 139 -9.95 -9.89 -14.63
C ILE A 139 -8.59 -9.47 -14.07
N LEU A 140 -8.40 -9.67 -12.76
CA LEU A 140 -7.17 -9.35 -12.05
C LEU A 140 -6.45 -10.64 -11.66
N ALA A 141 -5.21 -10.78 -12.10
CA ALA A 141 -4.29 -11.79 -11.58
C ALA A 141 -3.71 -11.25 -10.27
N VAL A 142 -4.25 -11.68 -9.14
CA VAL A 142 -3.85 -11.18 -7.82
C VAL A 142 -3.87 -12.30 -6.79
N SER A 143 -2.83 -12.34 -5.96
CA SER A 143 -2.77 -13.28 -4.85
C SER A 143 -3.40 -12.69 -3.60
N GLY A 144 -4.19 -13.50 -2.90
CA GLY A 144 -4.82 -13.14 -1.63
C GLY A 144 -4.61 -14.23 -0.59
N ARG A 145 -4.37 -13.83 0.66
CA ARG A 145 -4.26 -14.75 1.80
C ARG A 145 -5.57 -14.91 2.55
N TYR A 146 -6.50 -13.99 2.33
CA TYR A 146 -7.77 -13.95 3.03
C TYR A 146 -8.93 -13.72 2.06
N ARG A 147 -10.10 -14.21 2.48
CA ARG A 147 -11.39 -13.82 1.91
C ARG A 147 -12.17 -12.94 2.88
N LEU A 148 -13.00 -12.09 2.32
CA LEU A 148 -13.79 -11.10 3.04
C LEU A 148 -15.28 -11.48 3.04
N ARG A 149 -15.94 -11.21 4.16
CA ARG A 149 -17.41 -11.20 4.26
C ARG A 149 -17.86 -10.02 5.11
N ALA A 150 -18.81 -9.26 4.62
CA ALA A 150 -19.44 -8.16 5.36
C ALA A 150 -20.91 -8.06 4.93
N ASP A 151 -21.81 -7.89 5.90
CA ASP A 151 -23.24 -7.82 5.64
C ASP A 151 -23.59 -6.55 4.86
N GLY A 152 -24.38 -6.70 3.79
CA GLY A 152 -24.77 -5.58 2.93
C GLY A 152 -23.63 -4.96 2.11
N ALA A 153 -22.46 -5.59 2.05
CA ALA A 153 -21.33 -5.09 1.28
C ALA A 153 -21.47 -5.42 -0.22
N GLU A 154 -21.08 -4.46 -1.06
CA GLU A 154 -20.85 -4.66 -2.48
C GLU A 154 -19.54 -5.43 -2.68
N GLN A 155 -19.57 -6.48 -3.49
CA GLN A 155 -18.40 -7.30 -3.78
C GLN A 155 -17.68 -6.74 -5.02
N LEU A 156 -16.43 -6.32 -4.85
CA LEU A 156 -15.65 -5.66 -5.89
C LEU A 156 -14.75 -6.62 -6.66
N LEU A 157 -14.20 -7.64 -5.99
CA LEU A 157 -13.33 -8.66 -6.60
C LEU A 157 -13.73 -10.04 -6.10
N ILE A 158 -14.23 -10.86 -7.02
CA ILE A 158 -14.85 -12.16 -6.74
C ILE A 158 -14.09 -13.24 -7.51
N ARG A 159 -13.71 -14.31 -6.82
CA ARG A 159 -13.11 -15.49 -7.44
C ARG A 159 -14.22 -16.37 -8.04
N PRO A 160 -13.95 -17.18 -9.08
CA PRO A 160 -14.96 -18.08 -9.65
C PRO A 160 -15.66 -19.05 -8.67
N ASP A 161 -15.04 -19.39 -7.53
CA ASP A 161 -15.62 -20.23 -6.47
C ASP A 161 -16.50 -19.45 -5.46
N GLY A 162 -16.61 -18.12 -5.63
CA GLY A 162 -17.37 -17.23 -4.78
C GLY A 162 -16.57 -16.56 -3.65
N ASP A 163 -15.27 -16.86 -3.50
CA ASP A 163 -14.44 -16.17 -2.51
C ASP A 163 -14.20 -14.70 -2.91
N VAL A 164 -14.38 -13.79 -1.96
CA VAL A 164 -14.31 -12.33 -2.22
C VAL A 164 -13.01 -11.75 -1.67
N LEU A 165 -12.26 -11.05 -2.51
CA LEU A 165 -10.99 -10.38 -2.13
C LEU A 165 -11.18 -8.92 -1.77
N ALA A 166 -12.16 -8.25 -2.38
CA ALA A 166 -12.42 -6.84 -2.14
C ALA A 166 -13.90 -6.56 -1.98
N VAL A 167 -14.24 -5.71 -1.01
CA VAL A 167 -15.62 -5.29 -0.72
C VAL A 167 -15.69 -3.77 -0.52
N ARG A 168 -16.85 -3.20 -0.82
CA ARG A 168 -17.23 -1.83 -0.46
C ARG A 168 -18.46 -1.88 0.44
N LEU A 169 -18.46 -1.10 1.52
CA LEU A 169 -19.59 -0.98 2.43
C LEU A 169 -19.80 0.47 2.85
N ALA A 170 -21.04 0.81 3.18
CA ALA A 170 -21.34 2.08 3.83
C ALA A 170 -20.64 2.12 5.19
N TYR A 171 -19.94 3.22 5.47
CA TYR A 171 -19.23 3.41 6.73
C TYR A 171 -19.39 4.85 7.18
N LYS A 172 -20.03 5.05 8.34
CA LYS A 172 -20.45 6.38 8.82
C LYS A 172 -21.30 7.09 7.74
N GLN A 173 -20.90 8.28 7.29
CA GLN A 173 -21.57 9.05 6.23
C GLN A 173 -20.95 8.80 4.84
N GLY A 174 -19.88 8.02 4.77
CA GLY A 174 -19.10 7.76 3.57
C GLY A 174 -18.99 6.27 3.27
N SER A 175 -17.82 5.83 2.79
CA SER A 175 -17.61 4.43 2.43
C SER A 175 -16.29 3.86 2.93
N LEU A 176 -16.28 2.55 3.14
CA LEU A 176 -15.09 1.76 3.42
C LEU A 176 -14.89 0.80 2.24
N VAL A 177 -13.69 0.77 1.68
CA VAL A 177 -13.24 -0.22 0.71
C VAL A 177 -12.17 -1.06 1.40
N VAL A 178 -12.37 -2.38 1.47
CA VAL A 178 -11.39 -3.30 2.05
C VAL A 178 -10.92 -4.25 0.96
N ILE A 179 -9.60 -4.38 0.82
CA ILE A 179 -8.95 -5.27 -0.16
C ILE A 179 -7.98 -6.18 0.59
N ALA A 180 -8.20 -7.49 0.55
CA ALA A 180 -7.38 -8.51 1.21
C ALA A 180 -6.08 -8.85 0.46
N SER A 181 -5.48 -7.84 -0.16
CA SER A 181 -4.18 -7.89 -0.82
C SER A 181 -3.67 -6.46 -1.03
N PRO A 182 -2.38 -6.17 -0.81
CA PRO A 182 -1.81 -4.88 -1.18
C PRO A 182 -1.57 -4.77 -2.70
N GLU A 183 -1.41 -5.91 -3.38
CA GLU A 183 -0.92 -6.02 -4.76
C GLU A 183 -1.67 -5.11 -5.76
N PRO A 184 -3.01 -4.97 -5.75
CA PRO A 184 -3.69 -4.09 -6.70
C PRO A 184 -3.22 -2.63 -6.63
N LEU A 185 -2.74 -2.17 -5.48
CA LEU A 185 -2.33 -0.79 -5.23
C LEU A 185 -0.81 -0.58 -5.33
N THR A 186 -0.03 -1.61 -5.69
CA THR A 186 1.43 -1.50 -5.84
C THR A 186 1.83 -1.16 -7.27
N ASN A 187 3.09 -0.73 -7.45
CA ASN A 187 3.69 -0.46 -8.75
C ASN A 187 3.62 -1.69 -9.68
N ALA A 188 3.82 -2.90 -9.14
CA ALA A 188 3.69 -4.15 -9.89
C ALA A 188 2.24 -4.40 -10.31
N GLY A 189 1.28 -4.24 -9.41
CA GLY A 189 -0.14 -4.42 -9.72
C GLY A 189 -0.61 -3.46 -10.81
N LEU A 190 -0.29 -2.17 -10.65
CA LEU A 190 -0.65 -1.11 -11.59
C LEU A 190 -0.04 -1.26 -12.99
N SER A 191 0.99 -2.10 -13.16
CA SER A 191 1.54 -2.40 -14.49
C SER A 191 0.59 -3.23 -15.37
N HIS A 192 -0.44 -3.85 -14.77
CA HIS A 192 -1.47 -4.61 -15.48
C HIS A 192 -2.68 -3.73 -15.79
N ALA A 193 -3.14 -3.74 -17.04
CA ALA A 193 -4.18 -2.83 -17.52
C ALA A 193 -5.52 -2.96 -16.77
N ASP A 194 -5.97 -4.19 -16.49
CA ASP A 194 -7.26 -4.41 -15.81
C ASP A 194 -7.19 -4.06 -14.33
N THR A 195 -6.04 -4.32 -13.67
CA THR A 195 -5.76 -3.83 -12.32
C THR A 195 -5.77 -2.30 -12.28
N ALA A 196 -5.11 -1.63 -13.23
CA ALA A 196 -5.14 -0.18 -13.32
C ALA A 196 -6.58 0.34 -13.52
N ARG A 197 -7.38 -0.25 -14.42
CA ARG A 197 -8.79 0.14 -14.61
C ARG A 197 -9.61 0.00 -13.34
N PHE A 198 -9.43 -1.10 -12.61
CA PHE A 198 -10.06 -1.31 -11.31
C PHE A 198 -9.68 -0.21 -10.32
N VAL A 199 -8.39 0.09 -10.16
CA VAL A 199 -7.91 1.13 -9.24
C VAL A 199 -8.39 2.53 -9.65
N LEU A 200 -8.35 2.85 -10.94
CA LEU A 200 -8.86 4.12 -11.45
C LEU A 200 -10.33 4.30 -11.08
N ARG A 201 -11.16 3.29 -11.35
CA ARG A 201 -12.60 3.37 -11.13
C ARG A 201 -12.96 3.40 -9.65
N GLU A 202 -12.42 2.48 -8.87
CA GLU A 202 -12.87 2.25 -7.51
C GLU A 202 -12.23 3.20 -6.48
N ILE A 203 -11.01 3.67 -6.75
CA ILE A 203 -10.16 4.35 -5.77
C ILE A 203 -9.84 5.79 -6.19
N ILE A 204 -9.35 5.99 -7.42
CA ILE A 204 -8.87 7.32 -7.85
C ILE A 204 -10.02 8.23 -8.28
N SER A 205 -10.92 7.74 -9.14
CA SER A 205 -12.02 8.54 -9.72
C SER A 205 -12.93 9.20 -8.66
N PRO A 206 -13.28 8.53 -7.54
CA PRO A 206 -14.04 9.18 -6.45
C PRO A 206 -13.33 10.38 -5.80
N SER A 207 -12.01 10.49 -6.01
CA SER A 207 -11.16 11.52 -5.41
C SER A 207 -10.81 12.65 -6.39
N VAL A 208 -11.19 12.56 -7.66
CA VAL A 208 -10.89 13.59 -8.67
C VAL A 208 -11.59 14.90 -8.29
N GLY A 209 -10.82 15.99 -8.24
CA GLY A 209 -11.28 17.28 -7.72
C GLY A 209 -11.26 17.39 -6.18
N GLY A 210 -10.84 16.34 -5.49
CA GLY A 210 -10.67 16.27 -4.04
C GLY A 210 -9.20 16.06 -3.63
N THR A 211 -8.98 15.23 -2.61
CA THR A 211 -7.65 14.89 -2.09
C THR A 211 -7.59 13.40 -1.76
N LEU A 212 -6.62 12.71 -2.35
CA LEU A 212 -6.30 11.31 -2.07
C LEU A 212 -5.02 11.26 -1.24
N ALA A 213 -5.13 10.86 0.02
CA ALA A 213 -4.01 10.82 0.94
C ALA A 213 -3.54 9.39 1.23
N PHE A 214 -2.24 9.21 1.39
CA PHE A 214 -1.60 7.97 1.80
C PHE A 214 -1.19 8.07 3.26
N ASP A 215 -1.57 7.07 4.04
CA ASP A 215 -1.07 6.87 5.38
C ASP A 215 0.35 6.31 5.33
N GLU A 216 1.33 7.14 5.70
CA GLU A 216 2.73 6.71 5.86
C GLU A 216 3.13 6.59 7.33
N VAL A 217 2.24 6.96 8.26
CA VAL A 217 2.46 6.84 9.71
C VAL A 217 2.66 5.37 10.07
N HIS A 218 1.78 4.52 9.54
CA HIS A 218 1.74 3.09 9.88
C HIS A 218 2.72 2.23 9.10
N HIS A 219 3.52 2.85 8.21
CA HIS A 219 4.62 2.22 7.50
C HIS A 219 5.94 2.27 8.29
N SER A 220 5.95 2.57 9.59
CA SER A 220 7.21 2.66 10.38
C SER A 220 8.26 3.63 9.78
N PHE A 221 7.83 4.51 8.85
CA PHE A 221 8.72 5.37 8.08
C PHE A 221 8.66 6.80 8.62
N ALA A 222 9.77 7.25 9.20
CA ALA A 222 10.05 8.67 9.38
C ALA A 222 11.05 9.10 8.31
N PRO A 223 10.75 10.06 7.42
CA PRO A 223 11.75 10.56 6.48
C PRO A 223 12.94 11.15 7.25
N VAL A 224 14.14 10.77 6.84
CA VAL A 224 15.39 11.35 7.37
C VAL A 224 15.41 12.83 6.95
N GLY A 225 14.99 13.70 7.87
CA GLY A 225 14.80 15.13 7.62
C GLY A 225 13.98 15.86 8.68
N ALA A 226 13.14 15.16 9.45
CA ALA A 226 12.63 15.68 10.72
C ALA A 226 13.76 15.59 11.76
N GLY A 227 14.54 16.66 11.90
CA GLY A 227 15.51 16.78 12.98
C GLY A 227 14.85 16.56 14.35
N PRO A 228 15.60 16.15 15.38
CA PRO A 228 15.03 15.95 16.71
C PRO A 228 14.34 17.23 17.14
N ILE A 229 13.04 17.15 17.41
CA ILE A 229 12.32 18.21 18.11
C ILE A 229 12.94 18.26 19.49
N SER A 230 13.85 19.22 19.66
CA SER A 230 14.46 19.53 20.94
C SER A 230 13.35 20.13 21.79
N VAL A 231 12.78 19.33 22.68
CA VAL A 231 11.91 19.84 23.73
C VAL A 231 12.83 20.44 24.79
N ASN A 232 12.70 21.76 24.98
CA ASN A 232 13.34 22.52 26.07
C ASN A 232 12.99 21.93 27.45
#